data_AF-A0A0Q9Q6W4-F1
#
_entry.id   AF-A0A0Q9Q6W4-F1
#
_cell.length_a   1.000
_cell.length_b   1.000
_cell.length_c   1.000
_cell.angle_alpha   90.00
_cell.angle_beta   90.00
_cell.angle_gamma   90.00
#
_symmetry.space_group_name_H-M   'P 1'
#
loop_
_entity.id
_entity.type
_entity.pdbx_description
1 polymer ?
#
loop_
_entity_poly.entity_id
_entity_poly.type
_entity_poly.pdbx_seq_one_letter_code
_entity_poly.pdbx_strand_id
1 'polypeptide(L)' 'MLLSPNATVDGLGEEPKLFVASEDEPVANVSTELASSSPGEENEVTILPGSAHAQNIFATDQAGPVLDAMLQRLKRFAAP' A
#
# COMPACT_ATOMS: atom_id res chain seq x y z
N MET A 1 2.94 12.35 -18.54
CA MET A 1 3.82 11.48 -17.73
C MET A 1 3.58 10.04 -18.15
N LEU A 2 4.62 9.22 -18.24
CA LEU A 2 4.50 7.78 -18.38
C LEU A 2 4.40 7.19 -16.96
N LEU A 3 3.35 6.43 -16.68
CA LEU A 3 3.21 5.71 -15.41
C LEU A 3 4.07 4.44 -15.49
N SER A 4 4.69 4.06 -14.37
CA SER A 4 5.36 2.76 -14.27
C SER A 4 4.34 1.63 -14.42
N PRO A 5 4.68 0.51 -15.09
CA PRO A 5 3.80 -0.64 -15.17
C PRO A 5 3.61 -1.28 -13.79
N ASN A 6 2.44 -1.89 -13.57
CA ASN A 6 2.21 -2.75 -12.40
C ASN A 6 3.19 -3.93 -12.44
N ALA A 7 3.85 -4.18 -11.31
CA ALA A 7 4.72 -5.34 -11.14
C ALA A 7 4.42 -5.97 -9.78
N THR A 8 4.33 -7.30 -9.74
CA THR A 8 4.31 -8.04 -8.48
C THR A 8 5.71 -8.02 -7.88
N VAL A 9 5.81 -7.72 -6.58
CA VAL A 9 7.06 -7.83 -5.84
C VAL A 9 7.02 -9.16 -5.09
N ASP A 10 7.78 -10.14 -5.56
CA ASP A 10 7.96 -11.40 -4.87
C ASP A 10 8.94 -11.25 -3.70
N GLY A 11 8.87 -12.19 -2.74
CA GLY A 11 9.87 -12.27 -1.68
C GLY A 11 9.78 -11.19 -0.61
N LEU A 12 8.60 -10.61 -0.38
CA LEU A 12 8.39 -9.60 0.66
C LEU A 12 8.53 -10.15 2.11
N GLY A 13 8.72 -11.47 2.28
CA GLY A 13 9.03 -12.10 3.57
C GLY A 13 7.90 -12.00 4.60
N GLU A 14 8.21 -12.35 5.84
CA GLU A 14 7.27 -12.32 6.97
C GLU A 14 7.17 -10.94 7.64
N GLU A 15 8.01 -9.98 7.24
CA GLU A 15 8.04 -8.62 7.79
C GLU A 15 6.68 -7.92 7.64
N PRO A 16 6.29 -7.01 8.55
CA PRO A 16 5.01 -6.32 8.45
C PRO A 16 4.87 -5.48 7.16
N LYS A 17 3.80 -5.68 6.40
CA LYS A 17 3.57 -5.01 5.09
C LYS A 17 2.33 -4.12 5.06
N LEU A 18 2.43 -2.99 4.37
CA LEU A 18 1.30 -2.10 4.06
C LEU A 18 1.17 -1.96 2.55
N PHE A 19 0.05 -2.42 2.02
CA PHE A 19 -0.33 -2.27 0.62
C PHE A 19 -1.25 -1.06 0.49
N VAL A 20 -0.95 -0.15 -0.45
CA VAL A 20 -1.73 1.07 -0.68
C VAL A 20 -2.12 1.13 -2.15
N ALA A 21 -3.42 1.28 -2.41
CA ALA A 21 -3.97 1.43 -3.75
C ALA A 21 -5.15 2.39 -3.74
N SER A 22 -5.52 2.89 -4.92
CA SER A 22 -6.71 3.72 -5.10
C SER A 22 -7.87 2.85 -5.61
N GLU A 23 -9.09 3.12 -5.16
CA GLU A 23 -10.30 2.33 -5.42
C GLU A 23 -10.56 2.10 -6.91
N ASP A 24 -10.40 3.15 -7.72
CA ASP A 24 -10.69 3.12 -9.17
C ASP A 24 -9.47 2.72 -10.02
N GLU A 25 -8.39 2.25 -9.40
CA GLU A 25 -7.22 1.70 -10.11
C GLU A 25 -7.33 0.17 -10.23
N PRO A 26 -6.94 -0.44 -11.37
CA PRO A 26 -6.98 -1.90 -11.55
C PRO A 26 -6.23 -2.70 -10.48
N VAL A 27 -5.28 -2.07 -9.78
CA VAL A 27 -4.45 -2.68 -8.73
C VAL A 27 -5.13 -2.76 -7.36
N ALA A 28 -6.33 -2.18 -7.17
CA ALA A 28 -7.04 -2.23 -5.89
C ALA A 28 -7.33 -3.68 -5.42
N ASN A 29 -7.88 -4.49 -6.32
CA ASN A 29 -8.17 -5.90 -6.05
C ASN A 29 -6.88 -6.70 -5.81
N VAL A 30 -5.85 -6.44 -6.63
CA VAL A 30 -4.55 -7.09 -6.50
C VAL A 30 -3.91 -6.79 -5.14
N SER A 31 -4.02 -5.56 -4.66
CA SER A 31 -3.47 -5.17 -3.35
C SER A 31 -4.16 -5.89 -2.19
N THR A 32 -5.46 -6.12 -2.31
CA THR A 32 -6.23 -6.91 -1.33
C THR A 32 -5.80 -8.37 -1.33
N GLU A 33 -5.67 -8.97 -2.52
CA GLU A 33 -5.21 -10.35 -2.67
C GLU A 33 -3.77 -10.53 -2.14
N LEU A 34 -2.88 -9.58 -2.44
CA LEU A 34 -1.50 -9.60 -1.95
C LEU A 34 -1.43 -9.52 -0.43
N ALA A 35 -2.22 -8.66 0.21
CA ALA A 35 -2.26 -8.60 1.67
C ALA A 35 -2.70 -9.94 2.28
N SER A 36 -3.68 -10.61 1.67
CA SER A 36 -4.21 -11.89 2.16
C SER A 36 -3.29 -13.10 1.92
N SER A 37 -2.48 -13.07 0.87
CA SER A 37 -1.67 -14.21 0.42
C SER A 37 -0.19 -14.08 0.77
N SER A 38 0.26 -12.87 1.10
CA SER A 38 1.65 -12.64 1.49
C SER A 38 1.97 -13.31 2.82
N PRO A 39 3.22 -13.80 3.03
CA PRO A 39 3.64 -14.34 4.32
C PRO A 39 3.58 -13.30 5.45
N GLY A 40 3.54 -13.76 6.70
CA GLY A 40 3.52 -12.89 7.89
C GLY A 40 2.12 -12.49 8.34
N GLU A 41 1.98 -12.23 9.63
CA GLU A 41 0.68 -11.99 10.30
C GLU A 41 0.20 -10.53 10.20
N GLU A 42 1.13 -9.61 9.94
CA GLU A 42 0.86 -8.18 9.92
C GLU A 42 0.84 -7.67 8.48
N ASN A 43 -0.15 -8.08 7.69
CA ASN A 43 -0.35 -7.57 6.33
C ASN A 43 -1.62 -6.73 6.29
N GLU A 44 -1.47 -5.44 5.97
CA GLU A 44 -2.60 -4.51 5.90
C GLU A 44 -2.74 -3.93 4.50
N VAL A 45 -3.99 -3.68 4.10
CA VAL A 45 -4.34 -2.98 2.87
C VAL A 45 -5.06 -1.68 3.21
N THR A 46 -4.68 -0.59 2.55
CA THR A 46 -5.37 0.69 2.58
C THR A 46 -5.83 1.02 1.17
N ILE A 47 -7.14 1.02 0.96
CA ILE A 47 -7.76 1.45 -0.30
C ILE A 47 -8.21 2.90 -0.13
N LEU A 48 -7.65 3.77 -0.96
CA LEU A 48 -7.90 5.20 -0.96
C LEU A 48 -9.03 5.54 -1.95
N PRO A 49 -9.87 6.54 -1.68
CA PRO A 49 -10.87 7.00 -2.63
C PRO A 49 -10.21 7.57 -3.90
N GLY A 50 -10.87 7.34 -5.04
CA GLY A 50 -10.50 7.89 -6.35
C GLY A 50 -9.57 7.00 -7.17
N SER A 51 -8.90 7.61 -8.15
CA SER A 51 -8.19 6.91 -9.23
C SER A 51 -6.71 7.30 -9.34
N ALA A 52 -6.08 7.69 -8.22
CA ALA A 52 -4.70 8.15 -8.26
C ALA A 52 -3.74 6.96 -8.39
N HIS A 53 -3.00 6.88 -9.49
CA HIS A 53 -1.90 5.93 -9.61
C HIS A 53 -0.89 6.11 -8.47
N ALA A 54 -0.24 5.03 -8.00
CA ALA A 54 0.60 5.03 -6.80
C ALA A 54 1.58 6.22 -6.70
N GLN A 55 2.29 6.53 -7.79
CA GLN A 55 3.25 7.65 -7.86
C GLN A 55 2.63 9.05 -7.68
N ASN A 56 1.31 9.17 -7.88
CA ASN A 56 0.56 10.42 -7.83
C ASN A 56 -0.27 10.57 -6.53
N ILE A 57 -0.34 9.55 -5.68
CA ILE A 57 -1.13 9.58 -4.43
C ILE A 57 -0.72 10.78 -3.56
N PHE A 58 0.58 11.07 -3.46
CA PHE A 58 1.08 12.19 -2.65
C PHE A 58 0.79 13.58 -3.24
N ALA A 59 0.23 13.65 -4.45
CA ALA A 59 -0.22 14.90 -5.06
C ALA A 59 -1.75 15.13 -4.89
N THR A 60 -2.45 14.23 -4.19
CA THR A 60 -3.89 14.36 -3.91
C THR A 60 -4.13 14.71 -2.45
N ASP A 61 -5.40 14.87 -2.09
CA ASP A 61 -5.85 15.01 -0.70
C ASP A 61 -5.61 13.74 0.16
N GLN A 62 -5.26 12.61 -0.47
CA GLN A 62 -4.94 11.36 0.21
C GLN A 62 -3.49 11.29 0.72
N ALA A 63 -2.64 12.28 0.39
CA ALA A 63 -1.24 12.31 0.83
C ALA A 63 -1.11 12.24 2.37
N GLY A 64 -1.90 13.03 3.09
CA GLY A 64 -1.90 13.06 4.55
C GLY A 64 -2.29 11.70 5.17
N PRO A 65 -3.48 11.16 4.84
CA PRO A 65 -3.92 9.84 5.32
C PRO A 65 -2.89 8.72 5.08
N VAL A 66 -2.25 8.68 3.92
CA VAL A 66 -1.25 7.65 3.60
C VAL A 66 0.00 7.79 4.44
N LEU A 67 0.51 9.02 4.60
CA LEU A 67 1.68 9.28 5.46
C LEU A 67 1.39 8.90 6.91
N ASP A 68 0.20 9.21 7.41
CA ASP A 68 -0.19 8.83 8.77
C ASP A 68 -0.23 7.30 8.95
N ALA A 69 -0.78 6.56 7.99
CA ALA A 69 -0.79 5.09 8.02
C ALA A 69 0.63 4.52 8.04
N MET A 70 1.53 5.02 7.18
CA MET A 70 2.94 4.62 7.16
C MET A 70 3.63 4.91 8.50
N LEU A 71 3.44 6.11 9.05
CA LEU A 71 4.07 6.53 10.32
C LEU A 71 3.55 5.74 11.52
N GLN A 72 2.25 5.46 11.59
CA GLN A 72 1.66 4.62 12.66
C GLN A 72 2.28 3.23 12.64
N ARG A 73 2.47 2.68 11.45
CA ARG A 73 3.05 1.35 11.26
C ARG A 73 4.52 1.30 11.64
N LEU A 74 5.31 2.29 11.20
CA LEU A 74 6.70 2.43 11.64
C LEU A 74 6.79 2.56 13.17
N LYS A 75 5.92 3.35 13.81
CA LYS A 75 5.89 3.47 15.28
C LYS A 75 5.54 2.15 15.98
N ARG A 76 4.60 1.37 15.43
CA ARG A 76 4.20 0.07 15.97
C ARG A 76 5.35 -0.93 15.98
N PHE A 77 6.18 -0.94 14.93
CA PHE A 77 7.25 -1.92 14.74
C PHE A 77 8.66 -1.39 15.06
N ALA A 78 8.81 -0.11 15.42
CA ALA A 78 10.10 0.47 15.83
C ALA A 78 10.52 0.13 17.28
N ALA A 79 9.78 -0.74 17.99
CA ALA A 79 10.17 -1.18 19.33
C ALA A 79 11.32 -2.22 19.23
N PRO A 80 12.33 -2.14 20.13
CA PRO A 80 13.46 -3.07 20.16
C PRO A 80 13.08 -4.50 20.53
#